data_AF-A0AAU1CW26-F1
#
_entry.id   AF-A0AAU1CW26-F1
#
_cell.length_a   1.000
_cell.length_b   1.000
_cell.length_c   1.000
_cell.angle_alpha   90.00
_cell.angle_beta   90.00
_cell.angle_gamma   90.00
#
_symmetry.space_group_name_H-M   'P 1'
#
loop_
_entity.id
_entity.type
_entity.pdbx_description
1 polymer ?
#
loop_
_entity_poly.entity_id
_entity_poly.type
_entity_poly.pdbx_seq_one_letter_code
_entity_poly.pdbx_strand_id
1 'polypeptide(L)'
;MIQQESRLRIADNTGAKEILCIRVLGGSGRRYAGIGDVIVATVKDAIPGGNVKKGDVVKAVIVRTVKERRRPDGSYIRFDENAAVILKNDGDPRGTRIFGPVGRELREKKFMKIISLAPEVL
;
A
#
# COMPACT_ATOMS: atom_id res chain seq x y z
N MET A 1 -8.84 -7.13 -5.35
CA MET A 1 -9.26 -5.73 -5.46
C MET A 1 -9.45 -5.22 -4.05
N ILE A 2 -9.03 -3.99 -3.77
CA ILE A 2 -9.15 -3.40 -2.43
C ILE A 2 -10.34 -2.44 -2.43
N GLN A 3 -11.19 -2.53 -1.40
CA GLN A 3 -12.35 -1.65 -1.21
C GLN A 3 -12.46 -1.25 0.27
N GLN A 4 -13.46 -0.43 0.59
CA GLN A 4 -13.80 -0.16 2.00
C GLN A 4 -13.99 -1.47 2.79
N GLU A 5 -13.56 -1.48 4.05
CA GLU A 5 -13.50 -2.64 4.95
C GLU A 5 -12.51 -3.75 4.55
N SER A 6 -11.68 -3.55 3.51
CA SER A 6 -10.60 -4.50 3.19
C SER A 6 -9.44 -4.38 4.18
N ARG A 7 -8.90 -5.52 4.63
CA ARG A 7 -7.67 -5.58 5.44
C ARG A 7 -6.44 -5.77 4.56
N LEU A 8 -5.36 -5.08 4.89
CA LEU A 8 -4.08 -5.16 4.20
C LEU A 8 -2.95 -5.27 5.21
N ARG A 9 -1.92 -6.03 4.86
CA ARG A 9 -0.65 -6.07 5.60
C ARG A 9 0.18 -4.83 5.31
N ILE A 10 0.97 -4.42 6.29
CA ILE A 10 1.92 -3.33 6.11
C ILE A 10 3.29 -3.88 5.69
N ALA A 11 3.81 -3.35 4.59
CA ALA A 11 5.07 -3.74 3.97
C ALA A 11 6.20 -2.74 4.26
N ASP A 12 6.20 -2.14 5.45
CA ASP A 12 7.25 -1.21 5.88
C ASP A 12 7.57 -1.36 7.37
N ASN A 13 8.62 -0.68 7.82
CA ASN A 13 9.07 -0.68 9.22
C ASN A 13 8.43 0.43 10.09
N THR A 14 7.24 0.93 9.76
CA THR A 14 6.57 1.94 10.62
C THR A 14 6.10 1.39 11.95
N GLY A 15 6.01 0.07 12.08
CA GLY A 15 5.52 -0.65 13.25
C GLY A 15 4.05 -1.02 13.17
N ALA A 16 3.30 -0.53 12.18
CA ALA A 16 1.98 -1.08 11.87
C ALA A 16 2.14 -2.48 11.23
N LYS A 17 1.24 -3.40 11.57
CA LYS A 17 1.20 -4.76 10.99
C LYS A 17 0.04 -4.93 10.03
N GLU A 18 -1.13 -4.39 10.40
CA GLU A 18 -2.35 -4.51 9.63
C GLU A 18 -3.14 -3.20 9.65
N ILE A 19 -3.71 -2.85 8.49
CA ILE A 19 -4.60 -1.72 8.31
C ILE A 19 -5.95 -2.16 7.74
N LEU A 20 -6.99 -1.40 8.04
CA LEU A 20 -8.33 -1.53 7.45
C LEU A 20 -8.62 -0.31 6.57
N CYS A 21 -8.92 -0.54 5.29
CA CYS A 21 -9.28 0.51 4.34
C CYS A 21 -10.62 1.14 4.72
N ILE A 22 -10.62 2.45 4.98
CA ILE A 22 -11.82 3.25 5.25
C ILE A 22 -12.34 3.87 3.94
N ARG A 23 -11.42 4.33 3.08
CA ARG A 23 -11.80 5.03 1.84
C ARG A 23 -10.75 4.88 0.76
N VAL A 24 -11.21 4.60 -0.46
CA VAL A 24 -10.40 4.67 -1.67
C VAL A 24 -10.35 6.11 -2.18
N LEU A 25 -9.15 6.65 -2.46
CA LEU A 25 -8.99 8.00 -2.98
C LEU A 25 -8.95 8.02 -4.51
N GLY A 26 -9.25 9.19 -5.10
CA GLY A 26 -9.19 9.43 -6.54
C GLY A 26 -10.53 9.59 -7.26
N GLY A 27 -11.60 9.96 -6.55
CA GLY A 27 -12.90 10.30 -7.15
C GLY A 27 -14.10 9.99 -6.26
N SER A 28 -15.25 10.60 -6.53
CA SER A 28 -16.49 10.42 -5.76
C SER A 28 -17.14 9.04 -5.95
N GLY A 29 -17.01 8.42 -7.13
CA GLY A 29 -17.58 7.10 -7.45
C GLY A 29 -16.61 5.92 -7.35
N ARG A 30 -15.39 6.13 -6.83
CA ARG A 30 -14.34 5.12 -6.92
C ARG A 30 -14.52 4.03 -5.85
N ARG A 31 -14.90 2.83 -6.28
CA ARG A 31 -15.18 1.68 -5.41
C ARG A 31 -13.96 0.80 -5.11
N TYR A 32 -13.05 0.66 -6.08
CA TYR A 32 -11.92 -0.26 -6.00
C TYR A 32 -10.58 0.44 -6.17
N ALA A 33 -9.58 -0.08 -5.47
CA ALA A 33 -8.19 0.31 -5.53
C ALA A 33 -7.30 -0.89 -5.88
N GLY A 34 -6.22 -0.61 -6.60
CA GLY A 34 -5.17 -1.55 -6.95
C GLY A 34 -3.78 -0.98 -6.69
N ILE A 35 -2.76 -1.63 -7.23
CA ILE A 35 -1.35 -1.22 -7.07
C ILE A 35 -1.16 0.23 -7.53
N GLY A 36 -0.55 1.05 -6.66
CA GLY A 36 -0.28 2.47 -6.88
C GLY A 36 -1.42 3.41 -6.51
N ASP A 37 -2.56 2.89 -6.06
CA ASP A 37 -3.63 3.73 -5.52
C ASP A 37 -3.42 4.02 -4.04
N VAL A 38 -3.81 5.23 -3.64
CA VAL A 38 -3.78 5.69 -2.25
C VAL A 38 -5.13 5.44 -1.59
N ILE A 39 -5.09 4.91 -0.38
CA ILE A 39 -6.25 4.69 0.48
C ILE A 39 -6.07 5.44 1.80
N VAL A 40 -7.19 5.78 2.44
CA VAL A 40 -7.24 6.16 3.85
C VAL A 40 -7.62 4.91 4.64
N ALA A 41 -6.87 4.62 5.70
CA ALA A 41 -7.03 3.40 6.48
C ALA A 41 -6.83 3.66 7.97
N THR A 42 -7.39 2.81 8.82
CA THR A 42 -7.10 2.79 10.26
C THR A 42 -6.18 1.62 10.59
N VAL A 43 -5.21 1.83 11.48
CA VAL A 43 -4.32 0.78 11.96
C VAL A 43 -5.07 -0.14 12.92
N LYS A 44 -5.11 -1.43 12.58
CA LYS A 44 -5.79 -2.46 13.38
C LYS A 44 -4.85 -3.22 14.30
N ASP A 45 -3.61 -3.39 13.87
CA ASP A 45 -2.56 -4.01 14.67
C ASP A 45 -1.22 -3.28 14.47
N ALA A 46 -0.48 -3.11 15.56
CA ALA A 46 0.81 -2.42 15.59
C ALA A 46 1.70 -2.99 16.70
N ILE A 47 3.02 -2.96 16.49
CA ILE A 47 3.99 -3.32 17.53
C ILE A 47 4.03 -2.26 18.63
N PRO A 48 4.22 -2.66 19.90
CA PRO A 48 4.54 -1.71 20.97
C PRO A 48 5.79 -0.89 20.63
N GLY A 49 5.77 0.41 20.92
CA GLY A 49 6.89 1.32 20.65
C GLY A 49 7.08 1.71 19.17
N GLY A 50 6.20 1.28 18.26
CA GLY A 50 6.23 1.69 16.86
C GLY A 50 5.88 3.17 16.63
N ASN A 51 6.24 3.70 15.45
CA ASN A 51 5.96 5.08 15.05
C ASN A 51 4.47 5.36 14.79
N VAL A 52 3.66 4.31 14.71
CA VAL A 52 2.22 4.35 14.45
C VAL A 52 1.54 3.45 15.48
N LYS A 53 0.42 3.89 16.02
CA LYS A 53 -0.34 3.20 17.06
C LYS A 53 -1.63 2.59 16.49
N LYS A 54 -2.14 1.56 17.17
CA LYS A 54 -3.45 1.01 16.87
C LYS A 54 -4.52 2.10 17.01
N GLY A 55 -5.41 2.19 16.02
CA GLY A 55 -6.46 3.21 15.94
C GLY A 55 -6.09 4.40 15.06
N ASP A 56 -4.80 4.67 14.82
CA ASP A 56 -4.35 5.81 14.01
C ASP A 56 -4.96 5.74 12.60
N VAL A 57 -5.44 6.88 12.11
CA VAL A 57 -5.87 7.03 10.72
C VAL A 57 -4.68 7.49 9.88
N VAL A 58 -4.37 6.72 8.85
CA VAL A 58 -3.19 6.91 7.99
C VAL A 58 -3.57 6.90 6.51
N LYS A 59 -2.74 7.52 5.68
CA LYS A 59 -2.74 7.32 4.24
C LYS A 59 -1.76 6.20 3.91
N ALA A 60 -2.13 5.34 2.97
CA ALA A 60 -1.26 4.26 2.51
C ALA A 60 -1.38 4.06 1.00
N VAL A 61 -0.28 3.68 0.35
CA VAL A 61 -0.29 3.26 -1.06
C VAL A 61 -0.25 1.75 -1.14
N ILE A 62 -1.07 1.18 -2.01
CA ILE A 62 -1.12 -0.27 -2.24
C ILE A 62 0.08 -0.67 -3.11
N VAL A 63 0.87 -1.64 -2.65
CA VAL A 63 2.09 -2.10 -3.35
C VAL A 63 1.97 -3.53 -3.88
N ARG A 64 1.08 -4.35 -3.31
CA ARG A 64 0.79 -5.72 -3.74
C ARG A 64 -0.71 -5.99 -3.67
N THR A 65 -1.23 -6.74 -4.64
CA THR A 65 -2.61 -7.20 -4.66
C THR A 65 -2.74 -8.65 -5.11
N VAL A 66 -3.64 -9.39 -4.47
CA VAL A 66 -3.98 -10.77 -4.86
C VAL A 66 -4.75 -10.84 -6.17
N LYS A 67 -5.59 -9.82 -6.44
CA LYS A 67 -6.26 -9.72 -7.73
C LYS A 67 -5.24 -9.39 -8.81
N GLU A 68 -5.29 -10.15 -9.88
CA GLU A 68 -4.45 -9.96 -11.05
C GLU A 68 -4.73 -8.61 -11.73
N ARG A 69 -3.66 -7.95 -12.19
CA ARG A 69 -3.72 -6.76 -13.02
C ARG A 69 -3.10 -7.05 -14.37
N ARG A 70 -3.85 -6.75 -15.44
CA ARG A 70 -3.33 -6.80 -16.81
C ARG A 70 -2.44 -5.58 -17.08
N ARG A 71 -1.28 -5.82 -17.69
CA ARG A 71 -0.32 -4.80 -18.12
C ARG A 71 -0.51 -4.44 -19.59
N PRO A 72 0.00 -3.28 -20.06
CA PRO A 72 -0.09 -2.88 -21.46
C PRO A 72 0.57 -3.87 -22.44
N ASP A 73 1.61 -4.57 -22.00
CA ASP A 73 2.29 -5.63 -22.77
C ASP A 73 1.49 -6.95 -22.83
N GLY A 74 0.31 -7.00 -22.23
CA GLY A 74 -0.56 -8.18 -22.21
C GLY A 74 -0.26 -9.17 -21.08
N SER A 75 0.85 -9.00 -20.35
CA SER A 75 1.16 -9.82 -19.19
C SER A 75 0.22 -9.53 -18.01
N TYR A 76 0.13 -10.47 -17.06
CA TYR A 76 -0.62 -10.29 -15.82
C TYR A 76 0.32 -10.38 -14.63
N ILE A 77 0.14 -9.49 -13.65
CA ILE A 77 0.82 -9.56 -12.37
C ILE A 77 -0.18 -9.84 -11.25
N ARG A 78 0.19 -10.76 -10.34
CA ARG A 78 -0.52 -11.04 -9.09
C ARG A 78 0.50 -11.33 -7.99
N PHE A 79 0.12 -11.06 -6.74
CA PHE A 79 0.91 -11.36 -5.56
C PHE A 79 0.13 -12.30 -4.63
N ASP A 80 0.82 -12.93 -3.69
CA ASP A 80 0.17 -13.86 -2.76
C ASP A 80 -0.62 -13.15 -1.64
N GLU A 81 -0.32 -11.88 -1.39
CA GLU A 81 -0.97 -11.08 -0.35
C GLU A 81 -1.28 -9.64 -0.79
N ASN A 82 -2.27 -9.03 -0.14
CA ASN A 82 -2.55 -7.61 -0.26
C ASN A 82 -1.69 -6.83 0.74
N ALA A 83 -0.87 -5.91 0.24
CA ALA A 83 0.03 -5.14 1.09
C ALA A 83 0.07 -3.66 0.70
N ALA A 84 0.34 -2.82 1.69
CA ALA A 84 0.44 -1.38 1.54
C ALA A 84 1.62 -0.80 2.33
N VAL A 85 2.04 0.40 1.93
CA VAL A 85 3.09 1.19 2.59
C VAL A 85 2.46 2.47 3.11
N ILE A 86 2.74 2.83 4.36
CA ILE A 86 2.18 4.03 4.98
C ILE A 86 2.89 5.26 4.44
N LEU A 87 2.10 6.27 4.08
CA LEU A 87 2.56 7.53 3.53
C LEU A 87 2.54 8.65 4.57
N LYS A 88 3.46 9.60 4.38
CA LYS A 88 3.39 10.94 4.96
C LYS A 88 2.45 11.82 4.13
N ASN A 89 2.22 13.04 4.59
CA ASN A 89 1.33 14.00 3.90
C ASN A 89 1.89 14.49 2.56
N ASP A 90 3.22 14.46 2.39
CA ASP A 90 3.94 14.79 1.16
C ASP A 90 3.92 13.66 0.11
N GLY A 91 3.39 12.48 0.45
CA GLY A 91 3.33 11.32 -0.42
C GLY A 91 4.56 10.40 -0.36
N ASP A 92 5.55 10.74 0.47
CA ASP A 92 6.71 9.87 0.71
C ASP A 92 6.39 8.75 1.72
N PRO A 93 7.14 7.63 1.71
CA PRO A 93 6.97 6.59 2.72
C PRO A 93 7.28 7.14 4.12
N ARG A 94 6.46 6.74 5.09
CA ARG A 94 6.69 7.06 6.50
C ARG A 94 7.78 6.18 7.10
N GLY A 95 7.86 4.93 6.66
CA GLY A 95 8.96 4.02 6.98
C GLY A 95 10.24 4.33 6.21
N THR A 96 11.35 3.73 6.63
CA THR A 96 12.67 3.84 6.00
C THR A 96 13.12 2.56 5.31
N ARG A 97 12.36 1.47 5.43
CA ARG A 97 12.61 0.19 4.75
C ARG A 97 11.29 -0.40 4.25
N ILE A 98 11.32 -1.00 3.06
CA ILE A 98 10.19 -1.69 2.43
C ILE A 98 10.44 -3.20 2.46
N PHE A 99 9.38 -3.98 2.70
CA PHE A 99 9.45 -5.44 2.80
C PHE A 99 8.78 -6.12 1.61
N GLY A 100 9.49 -7.10 1.04
CA GLY A 100 9.03 -7.90 -0.10
C GLY A 100 8.98 -7.13 -1.42
N PRO A 101 8.62 -7.81 -2.52
CA PRO A 101 8.57 -7.20 -3.84
C PRO A 101 7.44 -6.17 -3.96
N VAL A 102 7.59 -5.24 -4.90
CA VAL A 102 6.58 -4.23 -5.23
C VAL A 102 6.30 -4.20 -6.74
N GLY A 103 5.08 -3.82 -7.14
CA GLY A 103 4.75 -3.70 -8.56
C GLY A 103 5.37 -2.47 -9.23
N ARG A 104 5.84 -2.61 -10.47
CA ARG A 104 6.41 -1.53 -11.30
C ARG A 104 5.44 -0.39 -11.58
N GLU A 105 4.14 -0.62 -11.39
CA GLU A 105 3.07 0.37 -11.52
C GLU A 105 3.26 1.56 -10.56
N LEU A 106 4.02 1.37 -9.47
CA LEU A 106 4.42 2.46 -8.57
C LEU A 106 5.24 3.55 -9.27
N ARG A 107 5.95 3.21 -10.35
CA ARG A 107 6.80 4.15 -11.12
C ARG A 107 5.94 5.16 -11.86
N GLU A 108 4.88 4.69 -12.51
CA GLU A 108 3.90 5.51 -13.23
C GLU A 108 3.21 6.51 -12.29
N LYS A 109 3.04 6.11 -11.02
CA LYS A 109 2.44 6.93 -9.96
C LYS A 109 3.45 7.77 -9.17
N LYS A 110 4.70 7.85 -9.61
CA LYS A 110 5.79 8.67 -9.04
C LYS A 110 6.21 8.30 -7.62
N PHE A 111 6.00 7.07 -7.16
CA PHE A 111 6.46 6.59 -5.84
C PHE A 111 7.93 6.13 -5.86
N MET A 112 8.83 6.98 -6.35
CA MET A 112 10.24 6.62 -6.60
C MET A 112 10.98 6.19 -5.32
N LYS A 113 10.74 6.84 -4.19
CA LYS A 113 11.40 6.45 -2.92
C LYS A 113 11.01 5.04 -2.46
N ILE A 114 9.77 4.62 -2.67
CA ILE A 114 9.32 3.27 -2.32
C ILE A 114 10.03 2.25 -3.20
N ILE A 115 10.14 2.53 -4.50
CA ILE A 115 10.84 1.67 -5.47
C ILE A 115 12.31 1.53 -5.09
N SER A 116 12.99 2.64 -4.75
CA SER A 116 14.40 2.64 -4.37
C SER A 116 14.68 1.88 -3.06
N LEU A 117 13.71 1.81 -2.16
CA LEU A 117 13.84 1.12 -0.87
C LEU A 117 13.39 -0.35 -0.93
N ALA A 118 12.73 -0.78 -2.00
CA ALA A 118 12.22 -2.13 -2.15
C ALA A 118 13.33 -3.11 -2.55
N PRO A 119 13.31 -4.35 -2.03
CA PRO A 119 14.30 -5.37 -2.41
C PRO A 119 14.17 -5.82 -3.86
N GLU A 120 12.96 -5.80 -4.43
CA GLU A 120 12.68 -6.22 -5.80
C GLU A 120 11.48 -5.46 -6.37
N VAL A 121 11.50 -5.24 -7.69
CA VAL A 121 10.43 -4.56 -8.43
C VAL A 121 9.99 -5.47 -9.59
N LEU A 122 8.72 -5.86 -9.59
CA LEU A 122 8.12 -6.80 -10.54
C LEU A 122 7.21 -6.12 -11.55
#